data_AF-I1CAT2-F1
#
_entry.id   AF-I1CAT2-F1
#
_cell.length_a   1.000
_cell.length_b   1.000
_cell.length_c   1.000
_cell.angle_alpha   90.00
_cell.angle_beta   90.00
_cell.angle_gamma   90.00
#
_symmetry.space_group_name_H-M   'P 1'
#
loop_
_entity.id
_entity.type
_entity.pdbx_description
1 polymer ?
#
loop_
_entity_poly.entity_id
_entity_poly.type
_entity_poly.pdbx_seq_one_letter_code
_entity_poly.pdbx_strand_id
1 'polypeptide(L)'
;MPESNGIIQVVQQSLLRRLVSEANCQRGLQNVQFIPLLHVQNHVAQYNSIRIGIKPSQDWATMGVIDKCHLRDDFCVVRMTDMKGDYLYVYITDKAYKKFENAIGMGSVLVFKRPNVLVANKVKENNMLNV
;
A
#
# COMPACT_ATOMS: atom_id res chain seq x y z
N MET A 1 -15.62 8.87 -41.49
CA MET A 1 -14.57 8.86 -40.45
C MET A 1 -15.15 8.11 -39.25
N PRO A 2 -14.62 6.94 -38.87
CA PRO A 2 -15.14 6.21 -37.71
C PRO A 2 -14.45 6.73 -36.44
N GLU A 3 -15.29 7.06 -35.46
CA GLU A 3 -14.92 7.50 -34.12
C GLU A 3 -14.13 6.40 -33.41
N SER A 4 -12.97 6.78 -32.88
CA SER A 4 -12.12 5.92 -32.05
C SER A 4 -12.83 5.62 -30.73
N ASN A 5 -13.56 4.50 -30.69
CA ASN A 5 -13.99 3.87 -29.46
C ASN A 5 -12.75 3.57 -28.60
N GLY A 6 -12.49 4.44 -27.62
CA GLY A 6 -11.45 4.24 -26.63
C GLY A 6 -11.72 2.92 -25.92
N ILE A 7 -10.91 1.90 -26.24
CA ILE A 7 -10.87 0.67 -25.48
C ILE A 7 -10.41 1.06 -24.09
N ILE A 8 -11.35 1.14 -23.13
CA ILE A 8 -11.02 1.12 -21.71
C ILE A 8 -10.50 -0.29 -21.47
N GLN A 9 -9.19 -0.47 -21.66
CA GLN A 9 -8.51 -1.70 -21.35
C GLN A 9 -8.45 -1.79 -19.83
N VAL A 10 -9.51 -2.33 -19.22
CA VAL A 10 -9.50 -2.75 -17.83
C VAL A 10 -8.48 -3.89 -17.77
N VAL A 11 -7.25 -3.57 -17.39
CA VAL A 11 -6.25 -4.58 -17.04
C VAL A 11 -6.73 -5.20 -15.72
N GLN A 12 -7.64 -6.17 -15.83
CA GLN A 12 -7.96 -7.07 -14.74
C GLN A 12 -6.72 -7.92 -14.50
N GLN A 13 -5.96 -7.61 -13.44
CA GLN A 13 -4.95 -8.52 -12.94
C GLN A 13 -5.66 -9.80 -12.50
N SER A 14 -5.58 -10.86 -13.30
CA SER A 14 -6.14 -12.16 -12.95
C SER A 14 -5.34 -12.74 -11.79
N LEU A 15 -5.96 -12.82 -10.61
CA LEU A 15 -5.34 -13.42 -9.44
C LEU A 15 -5.29 -14.94 -9.60
N LEU A 16 -4.08 -15.50 -9.66
CA LEU A 16 -3.88 -16.96 -9.73
C LEU A 16 -4.45 -17.69 -8.50
N ARG A 17 -4.33 -17.09 -7.32
CA ARG A 17 -4.87 -17.62 -6.06
C ARG A 17 -5.32 -16.50 -5.15
N ARG A 18 -6.58 -16.55 -4.70
CA ARG A 18 -7.17 -15.59 -3.76
C ARG A 18 -7.11 -16.15 -2.34
N LEU A 19 -6.51 -15.41 -1.40
CA LEU A 19 -6.38 -15.82 0.00
C LEU A 19 -7.50 -15.26 0.90
N VAL A 20 -8.19 -14.22 0.44
CA VAL A 20 -9.28 -13.56 1.17
C VAL A 20 -10.57 -13.74 0.38
N SER A 21 -11.63 -14.25 1.02
CA SER A 21 -12.91 -14.43 0.33
C SER A 21 -13.48 -13.09 -0.16
N GLU A 22 -14.28 -13.14 -1.21
CA GLU A 22 -14.90 -11.94 -1.79
C GLU A 22 -15.77 -11.18 -0.77
N ALA A 23 -16.56 -11.90 0.01
CA ALA A 23 -17.37 -11.32 1.08
C ALA A 23 -16.52 -10.61 2.15
N ASN A 24 -15.31 -11.11 2.43
CA ASN A 24 -14.38 -10.45 3.36
C ASN A 24 -13.75 -9.20 2.74
N CYS A 25 -13.43 -9.24 1.44
CA CYS A 25 -12.95 -8.06 0.71
C CYS A 25 -14.01 -6.96 0.68
N GLN A 26 -15.24 -7.29 0.27
CA GLN A 26 -16.36 -6.33 0.20
C GLN A 26 -16.62 -5.70 1.56
N ARG A 27 -16.80 -6.51 2.61
CA ARG A 27 -16.99 -6.00 3.99
C ARG A 27 -15.79 -5.18 4.48
N GLY A 28 -14.56 -5.59 4.14
CA GLY A 28 -13.35 -4.91 4.56
C GLY A 28 -13.15 -3.53 3.92
N LEU A 29 -13.63 -3.36 2.69
CA LEU A 29 -13.51 -2.14 1.88
C LEU A 29 -14.74 -1.24 1.95
N GLN A 30 -15.81 -1.65 2.64
CA GLN A 30 -16.95 -0.78 2.92
C GLN A 30 -16.52 0.46 3.70
N ASN A 31 -17.00 1.62 3.25
CA ASN A 31 -16.72 2.94 3.84
C ASN A 31 -15.22 3.28 3.88
N VAL A 32 -14.43 2.72 2.97
CA VAL A 32 -12.99 3.01 2.85
C VAL A 32 -12.74 3.73 1.53
N GLN A 33 -12.09 4.89 1.59
CA GLN A 33 -11.66 5.61 0.41
C GLN A 33 -10.47 4.89 -0.25
N PHE A 34 -10.59 4.54 -1.53
CA PHE A 34 -9.44 4.03 -2.27
C PHE A 34 -8.51 5.16 -2.70
N ILE A 35 -7.22 5.00 -2.46
CA ILE A 35 -6.16 5.95 -2.81
C ILE A 35 -5.15 5.22 -3.69
N PRO A 36 -5.02 5.62 -4.97
CA PRO A 36 -3.98 5.11 -5.86
C PRO A 36 -2.60 5.34 -5.27
N LEU A 37 -1.65 4.40 -5.52
CA LEU A 37 -0.31 4.44 -4.95
C LEU A 37 0.40 5.80 -5.15
N LEU A 38 0.30 6.35 -6.37
CA LEU A 38 0.80 7.68 -6.74
C LEU A 38 0.37 8.80 -5.76
N HIS A 39 -0.82 8.70 -5.19
CA HIS A 39 -1.40 9.74 -4.33
C HIS A 39 -1.21 9.48 -2.82
N VAL A 40 -0.71 8.30 -2.44
CA VAL A 40 -0.59 7.92 -1.02
C VAL A 40 0.32 8.88 -0.26
N GLN A 41 1.49 9.23 -0.82
CA GLN A 41 2.42 10.14 -0.15
C GLN A 41 1.79 11.51 0.12
N ASN A 42 1.07 12.07 -0.86
CA ASN A 42 0.37 13.35 -0.72
C ASN A 42 -0.74 13.27 0.32
N HIS A 43 -1.55 12.21 0.31
CA HIS A 43 -2.60 11.99 1.30
C HIS A 43 -2.04 11.95 2.72
N VAL A 44 -0.96 11.19 2.91
CA VAL A 44 -0.26 11.07 4.19
C VAL A 44 0.34 12.40 4.64
N ALA A 45 0.99 13.14 3.74
CA ALA A 45 1.55 14.45 4.04
C ALA A 45 0.47 15.44 4.48
N GLN A 46 -0.69 15.42 3.81
CA GLN A 46 -1.84 16.24 4.16
C GLN A 46 -2.43 15.85 5.52
N TYR A 47 -2.59 14.55 5.78
CA TYR A 47 -3.08 14.03 7.06
C TYR A 47 -2.25 14.50 8.27
N ASN A 48 -0.92 14.52 8.11
CA ASN A 48 0.02 14.92 9.15
C ASN A 48 0.32 16.44 9.19
N SER A 49 -0.18 17.21 8.21
CA SER A 49 0.08 18.64 8.15
C SER A 49 -0.75 19.41 9.18
N ILE A 50 -0.13 20.43 9.78
CA ILE A 50 -0.80 21.42 10.64
C ILE A 50 -1.42 22.58 9.83
N ARG A 51 -1.12 22.66 8.52
CA ARG A 51 -1.45 23.81 7.66
C ARG A 51 -2.78 23.67 6.94
N ILE A 52 -3.52 22.60 7.17
CA ILE A 52 -4.75 22.28 6.43
C ILE A 52 -5.90 22.24 7.42
N GLY A 53 -6.95 23.01 7.13
CA GLY A 53 -8.12 23.12 8.02
C GLY A 53 -9.00 21.86 8.05
N ILE A 54 -8.96 21.05 6.99
CA ILE A 54 -9.70 19.78 6.90
C ILE A 54 -8.69 18.67 6.61
N LYS A 55 -8.55 17.74 7.55
CA LYS A 55 -7.68 16.57 7.37
C LYS A 55 -8.36 15.53 6.48
N PRO A 56 -7.60 14.88 5.59
CA PRO A 56 -8.13 13.77 4.82
C PRO A 56 -8.45 12.56 5.74
N SER A 57 -9.32 11.67 5.27
CA SER A 57 -9.83 10.55 6.07
C SER A 57 -8.72 9.56 6.50
N GLN A 58 -8.86 8.99 7.70
CA GLN A 58 -8.07 7.82 8.15
C GLN A 58 -8.62 6.50 7.56
N ASP A 59 -9.88 6.49 7.14
CA ASP A 59 -10.53 5.34 6.52
C ASP A 59 -10.19 5.27 5.03
N TRP A 60 -8.94 4.91 4.73
CA TRP A 60 -8.46 4.75 3.36
C TRP A 60 -7.78 3.40 3.11
N ALA A 61 -7.70 3.01 1.84
CA ALA A 61 -7.02 1.81 1.39
C ALA A 61 -6.23 2.07 0.12
N THR A 62 -5.20 1.25 -0.10
CA THR A 62 -4.43 1.23 -1.33
C THR A 62 -4.09 -0.21 -1.70
N MET A 63 -3.67 -0.43 -2.95
CA MET A 63 -3.28 -1.75 -3.43
C MET A 63 -2.07 -1.67 -4.36
N GLY A 64 -1.35 -2.77 -4.46
CA GLY A 64 -0.28 -2.92 -5.43
C GLY A 64 0.30 -4.33 -5.44
N VAL A 65 1.25 -4.54 -6.33
CA VAL A 65 1.98 -5.80 -6.52
C VAL A 65 3.30 -5.72 -5.76
N ILE A 66 3.70 -6.80 -5.09
CA ILE A 66 5.02 -6.91 -4.49
C ILE A 66 6.06 -7.17 -5.59
N ASP A 67 7.01 -6.26 -5.76
CA ASP A 67 8.11 -6.42 -6.72
C ASP A 67 9.49 -6.58 -6.06
N LYS A 68 9.59 -6.32 -4.74
CA LYS A 68 10.73 -6.71 -3.88
C LYS A 68 10.22 -7.18 -2.54
N CYS A 69 10.88 -8.20 -1.98
CA CYS A 69 10.52 -8.76 -0.68
C CYS A 69 11.78 -9.05 0.15
N HIS A 70 11.81 -8.58 1.39
CA HIS A 70 12.84 -8.85 2.38
C HIS A 70 12.20 -9.51 3.60
N LEU A 71 12.31 -10.83 3.68
CA LEU A 71 11.77 -11.64 4.77
C LEU A 71 12.74 -11.63 5.97
N ARG A 72 12.19 -11.59 7.18
CA ARG A 72 12.86 -11.80 8.47
C ARG A 72 12.02 -12.77 9.31
N ASP A 73 12.57 -13.21 10.44
CA ASP A 73 11.91 -14.23 11.28
C ASP A 73 10.59 -13.72 11.91
N ASP A 74 10.49 -12.42 12.17
CA ASP A 74 9.39 -11.80 12.91
C ASP A 74 8.62 -10.72 12.12
N PHE A 75 9.16 -10.25 11.00
CA PHE A 75 8.51 -9.31 10.09
C PHE A 75 8.99 -9.47 8.65
N CYS A 76 8.37 -8.73 7.73
CA CYS A 76 8.95 -8.52 6.41
C CYS A 76 8.81 -7.08 5.93
N VAL A 77 9.70 -6.69 5.03
CA VAL A 77 9.63 -5.42 4.30
C VAL A 77 9.42 -5.72 2.84
N VAL A 78 8.35 -5.17 2.26
CA VAL A 78 8.01 -5.37 0.86
C VAL A 78 8.00 -4.04 0.13
N ARG A 79 8.46 -4.02 -1.11
CA ARG A 79 8.19 -2.91 -2.03
C ARG A 79 6.93 -3.25 -2.80
N MET A 80 5.92 -2.40 -2.64
CA MET A 80 4.64 -2.52 -3.32
C MET A 80 4.57 -1.45 -4.42
N THR A 81 4.22 -1.85 -5.64
CA THR A 81 4.15 -0.96 -6.81
C THR A 81 2.82 -1.08 -7.54
N ASP A 82 2.44 -0.02 -8.26
CA ASP A 82 1.29 -0.04 -9.18
C ASP A 82 1.65 -0.54 -10.59
N MET A 83 2.90 -0.99 -10.78
CA MET A 83 3.49 -1.41 -12.07
C MET A 83 3.66 -0.28 -13.10
N LYS A 84 3.36 0.98 -12.72
CA LYS A 84 3.53 2.17 -13.58
C LYS A 84 4.71 3.05 -13.15
N GLY A 85 5.38 2.69 -12.06
CA GLY A 85 6.59 3.33 -11.56
C GLY A 85 6.48 3.83 -10.13
N ASP A 86 5.25 3.99 -9.62
CA ASP A 86 5.02 4.40 -8.24
C ASP A 86 5.19 3.22 -7.29
N TYR A 87 5.81 3.47 -6.14
CA TYR A 87 6.01 2.44 -5.13
C TYR A 87 6.01 2.98 -3.70
N LEU A 88 5.75 2.08 -2.76
CA LEU A 88 5.87 2.29 -1.32
C LEU A 88 6.64 1.12 -0.71
N TYR A 89 7.38 1.38 0.36
CA TYR A 89 7.86 0.32 1.25
C TYR A 89 6.82 0.07 2.33
N VAL A 90 6.46 -1.19 2.54
CA VAL A 90 5.50 -1.60 3.55
C VAL A 90 6.13 -2.59 4.51
N TYR A 91 6.01 -2.29 5.80
CA TYR A 91 6.40 -3.15 6.89
C TYR A 91 5.18 -3.98 7.31
N ILE A 92 5.32 -5.30 7.30
CA ILE A 92 4.29 -6.23 7.76
C ILE A 92 4.85 -6.96 8.97
N THR A 93 4.23 -6.76 10.13
CA THR A 93 4.69 -7.30 11.41
C THR A 93 3.62 -8.19 12.06
N ASP A 94 4.03 -8.88 13.14
CA ASP A 94 3.15 -9.54 14.11
C ASP A 94 2.13 -10.49 13.49
N LYS A 95 0.85 -10.35 13.87
CA LYS A 95 -0.26 -11.22 13.46
C LYS A 95 -0.49 -11.19 11.96
N ALA A 96 -0.23 -10.05 11.29
CA ALA A 96 -0.41 -9.94 9.86
C ALA A 96 0.67 -10.75 9.12
N TYR A 97 1.93 -10.64 9.58
CA TYR A 97 3.03 -11.41 9.02
C TYR A 97 2.83 -12.91 9.25
N LYS A 98 2.67 -13.35 10.51
CA LYS A 98 2.51 -14.76 10.87
C LYS A 98 1.33 -15.46 10.18
N LYS A 99 0.26 -14.72 9.86
CA LYS A 99 -0.91 -15.27 9.18
C LYS A 99 -0.68 -15.50 7.69
N PHE A 100 0.14 -14.67 7.05
CA PHE A 100 0.28 -14.63 5.58
C PHE A 100 1.71 -14.88 5.10
N GLU A 101 2.66 -15.18 5.98
CA GLU A 101 4.08 -15.41 5.71
C GLU A 101 4.33 -16.23 4.44
N ASN A 102 3.72 -17.41 4.34
CA ASN A 102 3.86 -18.33 3.20
C ASN A 102 3.32 -17.79 1.86
N ALA A 103 2.60 -16.66 1.86
CA ALA A 103 2.01 -16.06 0.68
C ALA A 103 2.49 -14.63 0.42
N ILE A 104 3.31 -14.06 1.31
CA ILE A 104 3.98 -12.78 1.09
C ILE A 104 5.23 -13.06 0.25
N GLY A 105 5.13 -12.81 -1.05
CA GLY A 105 6.22 -13.05 -1.99
C GLY A 105 6.10 -12.17 -3.23
N MET A 106 7.14 -12.16 -4.06
CA MET A 106 7.12 -11.41 -5.32
C MET A 106 5.94 -11.83 -6.19
N GLY A 107 5.29 -10.86 -6.82
CA GLY A 107 4.09 -11.05 -7.64
C GLY A 107 2.78 -11.12 -6.85
N SER A 108 2.83 -11.23 -5.52
CA SER A 108 1.61 -11.18 -4.70
C SER A 108 0.97 -9.80 -4.77
N VAL A 109 -0.36 -9.76 -4.87
CA VAL A 109 -1.14 -8.52 -4.78
C VAL A 109 -1.52 -8.27 -3.33
N LEU A 110 -1.14 -7.12 -2.82
CA LEU A 110 -1.47 -6.66 -1.48
C LEU A 110 -2.51 -5.54 -1.52
N VAL A 111 -3.41 -5.59 -0.55
CA VAL A 111 -4.36 -4.52 -0.27
C VAL A 111 -4.21 -4.14 1.19
N PHE A 112 -3.86 -2.88 1.45
CA PHE A 112 -3.78 -2.34 2.80
C PHE A 112 -4.98 -1.44 3.03
N LYS A 113 -5.68 -1.66 4.15
CA LYS A 113 -6.78 -0.81 4.61
C LYS A 113 -6.43 -0.23 5.97
N ARG A 114 -6.77 1.04 6.18
CA ARG A 114 -6.52 1.79 7.42
C ARG A 114 -5.09 1.59 7.93
N PRO A 115 -4.06 1.78 7.08
CA PRO A 115 -2.69 1.51 7.51
C PRO A 115 -2.24 2.52 8.56
N ASN A 116 -1.46 2.05 9.53
CA ASN A 116 -0.73 2.94 10.41
C ASN A 116 0.44 3.54 9.65
N VAL A 117 0.42 4.86 9.45
CA VAL A 117 1.50 5.56 8.78
C VAL A 117 2.62 5.79 9.79
N LEU A 118 3.78 5.18 9.53
CA LEU A 118 5.00 5.53 10.24
C LEU A 118 5.47 6.90 9.75
N VAL A 119 5.35 7.91 10.61
CA VAL A 119 5.98 9.21 10.35
C VAL A 119 7.48 8.97 10.45
N ALA A 120 8.22 9.37 9.41
CA ALA A 120 9.66 9.49 9.54
C ALA A 120 9.90 10.46 10.71
N ASN A 121 10.25 9.94 11.88
CA ASN A 121 10.84 10.77 12.91
C ASN A 121 11.93 11.55 12.19
N LYS A 122 11.86 12.88 12.23
CA LYS A 122 13.00 13.70 11.86
C LYS A 122 14.15 13.12 12.66
N VAL A 123 15.01 12.36 12.00
CA VAL A 123 16.35 12.13 12.50
C VAL A 123 16.83 13.55 12.69
N LYS A 124 16.94 13.98 13.95
CA LYS A 124 17.71 15.17 14.26
C LYS A 124 19.02 14.95 13.51
N GLU A 125 19.39 15.85 12.62
CA GLU A 125 20.67 15.88 11.92
C GLU A 125 21.87 16.03 12.89
N ASN A 126 21.75 15.57 14.13
CA ASN A 126 22.80 15.53 15.13
C ASN A 126 23.13 14.07 15.39
N ASN A 127 24.11 13.61 14.61
CA ASN A 127 25.12 12.59 14.89
C ASN A 127 25.31 11.65 13.69
N MET A 128 25.70 12.22 12.54
CA MET A 128 26.86 11.66 11.86
C MET A 128 28.06 11.90 12.78
N LEU A 129 28.27 10.99 13.72
CA LEU A 129 29.60 10.81 14.31
C LEU A 129 30.26 9.70 13.52
N ASN A 130 31.21 10.12 12.68
CA ASN A 130 32.38 9.33 12.39
C ASN A 130 32.99 8.87 13.72
N VAL A 131 33.02 7.56 13.95
CA VAL A 131 34.18 6.83 14.48
C VAL A 131 34.18 5.46 13.82
#